data_AF-A0ABD3PNV2-F1
#
_entry.id   AF-A0ABD3PNV2-F1
#
_cell.length_a   1.000
_cell.length_b   1.000
_cell.length_c   1.000
_cell.angle_alpha   90.00
_cell.angle_beta   90.00
_cell.angle_gamma   90.00
#
_symmetry.space_group_name_H-M   'P 1'
#
loop_
_entity.id
_entity.type
_entity.pdbx_description
1 polymer ?
#
loop_
_entity_poly.entity_id
_entity_poly.type
_entity_poly.pdbx_seq_one_letter_code
_entity_poly.pdbx_strand_id
1 'polypeptide(L)'
;MKSIFAYITLSVARNVEGLVTATNVSTQPRFRMEINRSMGVLELFENQEPADAVYNFARLHGLDVSQRGDILDNICLSLSCTRKQALLWSTAVDVDNEAHELFQLYEGEEAADAVHEFVSRHKLADEFRAAIMKKACAVVECKRLEPVIYTKTVNNEQGKQLGILTILKGVEPIDAIDQFVQSIGIEASDRNATRNQLFNLVCSSIECNRSKPLVYRKSVNDENGQNIGELEILEGEEVLDRVDTFLGTLNSNFDKAAFMRLILADACTNERVKCTESYE
;
A
#
# COMPACT_ATOMS: atom_id res chain seq x y z
N MET A 1 -30.32 -13.50 -36.22
CA MET A 1 -29.35 -12.72 -35.42
C MET A 1 -29.82 -11.28 -35.41
N LYS A 2 -30.31 -10.78 -34.26
CA LYS A 2 -30.73 -9.39 -34.10
C LYS A 2 -29.50 -8.55 -33.73
N SER A 3 -28.95 -7.81 -34.68
CA SER A 3 -27.98 -6.75 -34.39
C SER A 3 -28.72 -5.58 -33.77
N ILE A 4 -28.41 -5.28 -32.52
CA ILE A 4 -28.90 -4.08 -31.84
C ILE A 4 -27.90 -2.96 -32.19
N PHE A 5 -28.28 -2.07 -33.11
CA PHE A 5 -27.56 -0.84 -33.37
C PHE A 5 -28.09 0.23 -32.40
N ALA A 6 -27.36 0.52 -31.33
CA ALA A 6 -27.58 1.72 -30.54
C ALA A 6 -26.74 2.86 -31.15
N TYR A 7 -27.37 3.72 -31.96
CA TYR A 7 -26.77 4.94 -32.46
C TYR A 7 -26.95 6.05 -31.41
N ILE A 8 -25.93 6.33 -30.60
CA ILE A 8 -25.84 7.61 -29.90
C ILE A 8 -25.00 8.51 -30.80
N THR A 9 -25.66 9.45 -31.49
CA THR A 9 -25.05 10.32 -32.49
C THR A 9 -24.59 11.63 -31.88
N LEU A 10 -23.31 11.97 -32.05
CA LEU A 10 -22.78 13.33 -31.90
C LEU A 10 -21.79 13.59 -33.04
N SER A 11 -22.31 14.15 -34.13
CA SER A 11 -21.75 14.16 -35.49
C SER A 11 -20.45 14.96 -35.69
N VAL A 12 -19.71 14.62 -36.76
CA VAL A 12 -18.88 15.35 -37.79
C VAL A 12 -17.33 15.13 -37.86
N ALA A 13 -16.96 14.24 -38.82
CA ALA A 13 -15.94 14.22 -39.90
C ALA A 13 -14.55 14.90 -39.80
N ARG A 14 -13.44 14.18 -40.03
CA ARG A 14 -12.74 13.86 -41.33
C ARG A 14 -11.42 13.05 -41.09
N ASN A 15 -11.00 12.33 -42.15
CA ASN A 15 -9.96 11.28 -42.27
C ASN A 15 -8.51 11.61 -41.88
N VAL A 16 -7.77 10.60 -41.37
CA VAL A 16 -6.35 10.28 -41.71
C VAL A 16 -6.09 8.77 -41.55
N GLU A 17 -5.41 8.15 -42.50
CA GLU A 17 -5.00 6.73 -42.55
C GLU A 17 -3.64 6.46 -41.86
N GLY A 18 -3.47 5.26 -41.29
CA GLY A 18 -2.17 4.75 -40.81
C GLY A 18 -2.26 3.28 -40.37
N LEU A 19 -1.47 2.42 -41.01
CA LEU A 19 -1.56 0.94 -41.04
C LEU A 19 -0.77 0.25 -39.91
N VAL A 20 -1.33 -0.77 -39.24
CA VAL A 20 -0.57 -1.83 -38.53
C VAL A 20 -1.23 -3.20 -38.81
N THR A 21 -0.41 -4.17 -39.16
CA THR A 21 -0.76 -5.52 -39.67
C THR A 21 -1.29 -6.47 -38.59
N ALA A 22 -2.41 -7.13 -38.89
CA ALA A 22 -3.15 -8.03 -38.00
C ALA A 22 -2.94 -9.53 -38.32
N THR A 23 -2.88 -10.36 -37.28
CA THR A 23 -3.24 -11.79 -37.33
C THR A 23 -4.74 -11.94 -37.11
N ASN A 24 -5.41 -12.64 -38.03
CA ASN A 24 -6.87 -12.77 -38.14
C ASN A 24 -7.54 -13.46 -36.93
N VAL A 25 -8.17 -12.65 -36.09
CA VAL A 25 -9.40 -12.99 -35.33
C VAL A 25 -10.42 -11.93 -35.76
N SER A 26 -11.66 -12.29 -36.11
CA SER A 26 -12.70 -11.36 -36.59
C SER A 26 -12.67 -10.02 -35.83
N THR A 27 -12.11 -8.98 -36.46
CA THR A 27 -11.59 -7.76 -35.82
C THR A 27 -12.62 -6.62 -35.72
N GLN A 28 -13.90 -6.88 -35.95
CA GLN A 28 -14.89 -5.79 -35.96
C GLN A 28 -15.43 -5.52 -34.55
N PRO A 29 -15.34 -4.27 -34.05
CA PRO A 29 -15.91 -3.89 -32.77
C PRO A 29 -17.44 -4.02 -32.83
N ARG A 30 -18.02 -4.61 -31.79
CA ARG A 30 -19.47 -4.80 -31.69
C ARG A 30 -20.18 -3.54 -31.23
N PHE A 31 -19.45 -2.67 -30.52
CA PHE A 31 -19.95 -1.40 -30.03
C PHE A 31 -18.87 -0.34 -30.20
N ARG A 32 -19.28 0.81 -30.72
CA ARG A 32 -18.44 1.97 -30.97
C ARG A 32 -19.13 3.18 -30.38
N MET A 33 -18.46 3.89 -29.48
CA MET A 33 -18.99 5.11 -28.85
C MET A 33 -18.04 6.29 -29.11
N GLU A 34 -18.60 7.39 -29.58
CA GLU A 34 -17.88 8.66 -29.75
C GLU A 34 -18.01 9.47 -28.46
N ILE A 35 -16.91 9.60 -27.72
CA ILE A 35 -16.89 10.28 -26.43
C ILE A 35 -16.41 11.71 -26.68
N ASN A 36 -17.31 12.59 -27.15
CA ASN A 36 -16.99 13.95 -27.63
C ASN A 36 -16.00 13.98 -28.81
N ARG A 37 -16.12 14.96 -29.72
CA ARG A 37 -15.27 15.00 -30.93
C ARG A 37 -13.77 15.08 -30.65
N SER A 38 -13.38 15.53 -29.45
CA SER A 38 -11.98 15.71 -29.07
C SER A 38 -11.36 14.53 -28.33
N MET A 39 -12.13 13.57 -27.79
CA MET A 39 -11.58 12.49 -26.95
C MET A 39 -11.48 11.15 -27.65
N GLY A 40 -11.92 11.02 -28.91
CA GLY A 40 -11.71 9.81 -29.70
C GLY A 40 -12.86 8.80 -29.60
N VAL A 41 -12.55 7.57 -30.00
CA VAL A 41 -13.53 6.49 -30.20
C VAL A 41 -13.20 5.35 -29.26
N LEU A 42 -14.18 4.95 -28.43
CA LEU A 42 -14.08 3.73 -27.63
C LEU A 42 -14.63 2.56 -28.43
N GLU A 43 -13.80 1.54 -28.62
CA GLU A 43 -14.13 0.29 -29.31
C GLU A 43 -14.22 -0.86 -28.30
N LEU A 44 -15.32 -1.62 -28.35
CA LEU A 44 -15.53 -2.80 -27.50
C LEU A 44 -15.63 -4.06 -28.35
N PHE A 45 -14.82 -5.06 -27.99
CA PHE A 45 -14.81 -6.38 -28.62
C PHE A 45 -15.70 -7.37 -27.85
N GLU A 46 -16.22 -8.39 -28.55
CA GLU A 46 -17.26 -9.29 -28.03
C GLU A 46 -16.87 -10.05 -26.74
N ASN A 47 -15.59 -10.33 -26.54
CA ASN A 47 -15.08 -11.06 -25.38
C ASN A 47 -14.25 -10.18 -24.43
N GLN A 48 -14.38 -8.86 -24.54
CA GLN A 48 -13.66 -7.92 -23.70
C GLN A 48 -14.59 -7.38 -22.61
N GLU A 49 -14.14 -7.39 -21.36
CA GLU A 49 -14.87 -6.73 -20.27
C GLU A 49 -14.89 -5.22 -20.50
N PRO A 50 -16.07 -4.57 -20.52
CA PRO A 50 -16.16 -3.13 -20.74
C PRO A 50 -15.31 -2.28 -19.80
N ALA A 51 -15.15 -2.70 -18.54
CA ALA A 51 -14.31 -2.00 -17.56
C ALA A 51 -12.84 -1.87 -18.03
N ASP A 52 -12.27 -2.89 -18.69
CA ASP A 52 -10.88 -2.86 -19.18
C ASP A 52 -10.73 -1.92 -20.37
N ALA A 53 -11.70 -1.95 -21.28
CA ALA A 53 -11.68 -1.08 -22.46
C ALA A 53 -11.83 0.38 -22.06
N VAL A 54 -12.77 0.68 -21.17
CA VAL A 54 -13.00 2.04 -20.64
C VAL A 54 -11.78 2.55 -19.88
N TYR A 55 -11.15 1.71 -19.06
CA TYR A 55 -9.92 2.09 -18.35
C TYR A 55 -8.78 2.44 -19.31
N ASN A 56 -8.53 1.61 -20.32
CA ASN A 56 -7.48 1.89 -21.30
C ASN A 56 -7.76 3.17 -22.10
N PHE A 57 -9.02 3.39 -22.47
CA PHE A 57 -9.46 4.62 -23.13
C PHE A 57 -9.26 5.84 -22.22
N ALA A 58 -9.73 5.77 -20.97
CA ALA A 58 -9.57 6.84 -19.99
C ALA A 58 -8.10 7.21 -19.78
N ARG A 59 -7.23 6.21 -19.60
CA ARG A 59 -5.78 6.42 -19.44
C ARG A 59 -5.15 7.08 -20.68
N LEU A 60 -5.51 6.63 -21.89
CA LEU A 60 -4.98 7.19 -23.13
C LEU A 60 -5.38 8.65 -23.33
N HIS A 61 -6.58 9.03 -22.87
CA HIS A 61 -7.15 10.35 -23.05
C HIS A 61 -7.04 11.25 -21.80
N GLY A 62 -6.31 10.81 -20.78
CA GLY A 62 -6.10 11.58 -19.55
C GLY A 62 -7.38 11.86 -18.77
N LEU A 63 -8.37 10.96 -18.84
CA LEU A 63 -9.62 11.09 -18.11
C LEU A 63 -9.43 10.69 -16.65
N ASP A 64 -10.10 11.40 -15.75
CA ASP A 64 -10.08 11.08 -14.33
C ASP A 64 -11.00 9.89 -13.99
N VAL A 65 -10.93 9.45 -12.73
CA VAL A 65 -11.71 8.31 -12.22
C VAL A 65 -13.22 8.54 -12.31
N SER A 66 -13.67 9.79 -12.13
CA SER A 66 -15.10 10.14 -12.21
C SER A 66 -15.59 10.01 -13.65
N GLN A 67 -14.89 10.62 -14.60
CA GLN A 67 -15.22 10.56 -16.03
C GLN A 67 -15.20 9.12 -16.55
N ARG A 68 -14.19 8.33 -16.15
CA ARG A 68 -14.12 6.89 -16.44
C ARG A 68 -15.34 6.15 -15.89
N GLY A 69 -15.75 6.46 -14.66
CA GLY A 69 -16.93 5.89 -14.01
C GLY A 69 -18.21 6.17 -14.79
N ASP A 70 -18.43 7.44 -15.17
CA ASP A 70 -19.60 7.85 -15.95
C ASP A 70 -19.68 7.12 -17.31
N ILE A 71 -18.54 6.99 -18.00
CA ILE A 71 -18.46 6.26 -19.27
C ILE A 71 -18.83 4.79 -19.07
N LEU A 72 -18.24 4.14 -18.06
CA LEU A 72 -18.49 2.74 -17.78
C LEU A 72 -19.95 2.49 -17.41
N ASP A 73 -20.54 3.33 -16.55
CA ASP A 73 -21.93 3.21 -16.13
C ASP A 73 -22.88 3.30 -17.32
N ASN A 74 -22.66 4.25 -18.23
CA ASN A 74 -23.45 4.37 -19.45
C ASN A 74 -23.34 3.14 -20.36
N ILE A 75 -22.14 2.58 -20.51
CA ILE A 75 -21.93 1.36 -21.32
C ILE A 75 -22.64 0.17 -20.68
N CYS A 76 -22.55 0.02 -19.35
CA CYS A 76 -23.17 -1.08 -18.62
C CYS A 76 -24.72 -1.03 -18.63
N LEU A 77 -25.34 0.07 -19.07
CA LEU A 77 -26.78 0.11 -19.34
C LEU A 77 -27.16 -0.68 -20.60
N SER A 78 -26.24 -0.77 -21.57
CA SER A 78 -26.49 -1.39 -22.88
C SER A 78 -25.76 -2.73 -23.06
N LEU A 79 -24.68 -2.95 -22.31
CA LEU A 79 -23.85 -4.15 -22.34
C LEU A 79 -23.77 -4.78 -20.95
N SER A 80 -23.66 -6.11 -20.90
CA SER A 80 -23.41 -6.82 -19.65
C SER A 80 -21.98 -6.58 -19.20
N CYS A 81 -21.81 -5.83 -18.11
CA CYS A 81 -20.54 -5.73 -17.39
C CYS A 81 -20.53 -6.75 -16.26
N THR A 82 -19.42 -7.46 -16.11
CA THR A 82 -19.23 -8.36 -14.96
C THR A 82 -18.61 -7.64 -13.77
N ARG A 83 -17.94 -6.49 -14.00
CA ARG A 83 -17.28 -5.70 -12.96
C ARG A 83 -17.21 -4.20 -13.27
N LYS A 84 -16.84 -3.42 -12.26
CA LYS A 84 -16.70 -1.95 -12.32
C LYS A 84 -15.25 -1.45 -12.30
N GLN A 85 -14.30 -2.33 -11.99
CA GLN A 85 -12.87 -2.02 -11.95
C GLN A 85 -12.19 -2.75 -13.09
N ALA A 86 -11.17 -2.15 -13.71
CA ALA A 86 -10.36 -2.82 -14.71
C ALA A 86 -9.45 -3.88 -14.09
N LEU A 87 -9.18 -4.97 -14.79
CA LEU A 87 -8.18 -5.97 -14.43
C LEU A 87 -6.84 -5.47 -14.96
N LEU A 88 -5.96 -5.03 -14.06
CA LEU A 88 -4.66 -4.46 -14.44
C LEU A 88 -3.64 -5.56 -14.73
N TRP A 89 -3.69 -6.63 -13.94
CA TRP A 89 -2.76 -7.74 -14.07
C TRP A 89 -3.35 -9.02 -13.47
N SER A 90 -2.95 -10.17 -13.99
CA SER A 90 -3.31 -11.47 -13.44
C SER A 90 -2.21 -12.50 -13.67
N THR A 91 -2.08 -13.47 -12.78
CA THR A 91 -1.19 -14.61 -12.94
C THR A 91 -1.82 -15.88 -12.36
N ALA A 92 -1.57 -17.01 -13.00
CA ALA A 92 -1.79 -18.31 -12.37
C ALA A 92 -0.79 -18.48 -11.22
N VAL A 93 -1.24 -19.06 -10.10
CA VAL A 93 -0.44 -19.41 -8.93
C VAL A 93 -0.69 -20.88 -8.62
N ASP A 94 0.40 -21.63 -8.46
CA ASP A 94 0.36 -23.04 -8.11
C ASP A 94 0.09 -23.17 -6.61
N VAL A 95 -1.04 -23.76 -6.24
CA VAL A 95 -1.45 -23.97 -4.85
C VAL A 95 -1.40 -25.47 -4.55
N ASP A 96 -0.40 -25.91 -3.78
CA ASP A 96 -0.29 -27.27 -3.19
C ASP A 96 -0.60 -28.46 -4.13
N ASN A 97 -0.10 -28.44 -5.38
CA ASN A 97 -0.35 -29.45 -6.42
C ASN A 97 -1.82 -29.61 -6.84
N GLU A 98 -2.70 -28.68 -6.46
CA GLU A 98 -4.06 -28.57 -6.98
C GLU A 98 -4.12 -27.60 -8.18
N ALA A 99 -5.32 -27.41 -8.73
CA ALA A 99 -5.57 -26.55 -9.88
C ALA A 99 -4.99 -25.14 -9.70
N HIS A 100 -4.46 -24.58 -10.78
CA HIS A 100 -3.94 -23.21 -10.79
C HIS A 100 -5.03 -22.22 -10.37
N GLU A 101 -4.82 -21.54 -9.26
CA GLU A 101 -5.68 -20.44 -8.83
C GLU A 101 -5.24 -19.14 -9.52
N LEU A 102 -6.20 -18.31 -9.91
CA LEU A 102 -5.91 -17.08 -10.62
C LEU A 102 -5.82 -15.92 -9.63
N PHE A 103 -4.61 -15.39 -9.45
CA PHE A 103 -4.45 -14.09 -8.82
C PHE A 103 -4.85 -12.98 -9.81
N GLN A 104 -5.64 -12.03 -9.33
CA GLN A 104 -6.14 -10.90 -10.10
C GLN A 104 -5.90 -9.61 -9.31
N LEU A 105 -5.35 -8.60 -9.98
CA LEU A 105 -5.13 -7.27 -9.42
C LEU A 105 -5.99 -6.27 -10.18
N TYR A 106 -6.91 -5.63 -9.48
CA TYR A 106 -7.86 -4.70 -10.06
C TYR A 106 -7.43 -3.24 -9.85
N GLU A 107 -7.99 -2.37 -10.67
CA GLU A 107 -7.81 -0.93 -10.57
C GLU A 107 -8.28 -0.38 -9.22
N GLY A 108 -7.44 0.47 -8.63
CA GLY A 108 -7.69 1.09 -7.33
C GLY A 108 -7.24 0.24 -6.14
N GLU A 109 -6.85 -1.02 -6.36
CA GLU A 109 -6.26 -1.86 -5.33
C GLU A 109 -4.78 -1.56 -5.14
N GLU A 110 -4.31 -1.66 -3.89
CA GLU A 110 -2.88 -1.72 -3.62
C GLU A 110 -2.41 -3.16 -3.74
N ALA A 111 -1.39 -3.41 -4.58
CA ALA A 111 -0.89 -4.75 -4.84
C ALA A 111 -0.52 -5.51 -3.56
N ALA A 112 0.08 -4.83 -2.58
CA ALA A 112 0.45 -5.44 -1.32
C ALA A 112 -0.76 -6.05 -0.59
N ASP A 113 -1.90 -5.36 -0.56
CA ASP A 113 -3.11 -5.84 0.10
C ASP A 113 -3.76 -6.99 -0.67
N ALA A 114 -3.91 -6.83 -1.98
CA ALA A 114 -4.51 -7.85 -2.83
C ALA A 114 -3.72 -9.17 -2.76
N VAL A 115 -2.38 -9.09 -2.82
CA VAL A 115 -1.52 -10.28 -2.69
C VAL A 115 -1.61 -10.87 -1.29
N HIS A 116 -1.64 -10.04 -0.25
CA HIS A 116 -1.77 -10.54 1.12
C HIS A 116 -3.10 -11.24 1.34
N GLU A 117 -4.21 -10.69 0.84
CA GLU A 117 -5.52 -11.31 0.92
C GLU A 117 -5.53 -12.65 0.18
N PHE A 118 -4.98 -12.70 -1.04
CA PHE A 118 -4.85 -13.94 -1.81
C PHE A 118 -4.04 -15.00 -1.06
N VAL A 119 -2.82 -14.68 -0.62
CA VAL A 119 -1.94 -15.61 0.11
C VAL A 119 -2.61 -16.10 1.39
N SER A 120 -3.28 -15.22 2.13
CA SER A 120 -3.96 -15.58 3.39
C SER A 120 -5.18 -16.47 3.14
N ARG A 121 -6.00 -16.15 2.13
CA ARG A 121 -7.19 -16.94 1.76
C ARG A 121 -6.83 -18.36 1.35
N HIS A 122 -5.74 -18.51 0.61
CA HIS A 122 -5.24 -19.81 0.13
C HIS A 122 -4.24 -20.47 1.10
N LYS A 123 -3.97 -19.87 2.26
CA LYS A 123 -3.04 -20.36 3.28
C LYS A 123 -1.63 -20.67 2.73
N LEU A 124 -1.20 -19.87 1.76
CA LEU A 124 0.10 -20.02 1.11
C LEU A 124 1.23 -19.51 2.01
N ALA A 125 2.43 -20.04 1.79
CA ALA A 125 3.64 -19.56 2.44
C ALA A 125 3.97 -18.11 2.02
N ASP A 126 4.63 -17.34 2.90
CA ASP A 126 4.93 -15.92 2.64
C ASP A 126 5.86 -15.70 1.44
N GLU A 127 6.60 -16.72 1.01
CA GLU A 127 7.41 -16.69 -0.21
C GLU A 127 6.58 -16.43 -1.48
N PHE A 128 5.33 -16.91 -1.53
CA PHE A 128 4.41 -16.61 -2.62
C PHE A 128 4.08 -15.12 -2.68
N ARG A 129 3.95 -14.46 -1.52
CA ARG A 129 3.71 -13.01 -1.45
C ARG A 129 4.83 -12.26 -2.15
N ALA A 130 6.10 -12.55 -1.82
CA ALA A 130 7.25 -11.90 -2.44
C ALA A 130 7.32 -12.16 -3.96
N ALA A 131 7.05 -13.40 -4.39
CA ALA A 131 7.07 -13.77 -5.80
C ALA A 131 5.98 -13.07 -6.63
N ILE A 132 4.74 -13.02 -6.12
CA ILE A 132 3.62 -12.36 -6.79
C ILE A 132 3.85 -10.84 -6.79
N MET A 133 4.25 -10.26 -5.65
CA MET A 133 4.54 -8.82 -5.55
C MET A 133 5.61 -8.37 -6.55
N LYS A 134 6.71 -9.12 -6.67
CA LYS A 134 7.78 -8.80 -7.62
C LYS A 134 7.26 -8.75 -9.06
N LYS A 135 6.36 -9.66 -9.45
CA LYS A 135 5.78 -9.70 -10.79
C LYS A 135 4.74 -8.59 -10.99
N ALA A 136 3.87 -8.37 -10.00
CA ALA A 136 2.84 -7.34 -10.04
C ALA A 136 3.46 -5.94 -10.18
N CYS A 137 4.44 -5.61 -9.32
CA CYS A 137 5.09 -4.29 -9.30
C CYS A 137 6.01 -4.03 -10.51
N ALA A 138 6.28 -5.04 -11.34
CA ALA A 138 6.98 -4.86 -12.61
C ALA A 138 6.06 -4.33 -13.73
N VAL A 139 4.73 -4.43 -13.55
CA VAL A 139 3.73 -4.08 -14.57
C VAL A 139 2.76 -3.00 -14.06
N VAL A 140 2.50 -2.97 -12.76
CA VAL A 140 1.60 -2.02 -12.09
C VAL A 140 2.41 -1.21 -11.07
N GLU A 141 2.08 0.07 -10.92
CA GLU A 141 2.68 0.92 -9.91
C GLU A 141 2.24 0.47 -8.51
N CYS A 142 3.21 0.04 -7.69
CA CYS A 142 2.99 -0.30 -6.28
C CYS A 142 3.41 0.87 -5.40
N LYS A 143 2.51 1.32 -4.52
CA LYS A 143 2.82 2.40 -3.56
C LYS A 143 3.57 1.87 -2.36
N ARG A 144 3.39 0.57 -2.05
CA ARG A 144 4.06 -0.11 -0.94
C ARG A 144 4.24 -1.60 -1.18
N LEU A 145 5.13 -2.19 -0.38
CA LEU A 145 5.46 -3.62 -0.41
C LEU A 145 4.78 -4.40 0.72
N GLU A 146 4.52 -3.75 1.86
CA GLU A 146 3.89 -4.37 3.01
C GLU A 146 2.38 -4.12 3.02
N PRO A 147 1.54 -5.16 3.26
CA PRO A 147 0.09 -5.03 3.33
C PRO A 147 -0.38 -4.26 4.57
N VAL A 148 -1.57 -3.67 4.50
CA VAL A 148 -2.27 -3.11 5.65
C VAL A 148 -2.94 -4.26 6.39
N ILE A 149 -2.60 -4.42 7.67
CA ILE A 149 -3.20 -5.44 8.54
C ILE A 149 -4.25 -4.84 9.47
N TYR A 150 -4.25 -3.51 9.63
CA TYR A 150 -5.26 -2.80 10.41
C TYR A 150 -5.44 -1.38 9.88
N THR A 151 -6.70 -0.95 9.77
CA THR A 151 -7.06 0.42 9.44
C THR A 151 -8.23 0.89 10.29
N LYS A 152 -8.18 2.15 10.74
CA LYS A 152 -9.25 2.75 11.54
C LYS A 152 -9.33 4.25 11.28
N THR A 153 -10.52 4.72 10.89
CA THR A 153 -10.85 6.13 10.92
C THR A 153 -10.95 6.60 12.37
N VAL A 154 -10.13 7.58 12.75
CA VAL A 154 -10.10 8.17 14.08
C VAL A 154 -10.83 9.50 14.04
N ASN A 155 -11.80 9.67 14.93
CA ASN A 155 -12.61 10.89 15.06
C ASN A 155 -12.41 11.50 16.44
N ASN A 156 -12.58 12.81 16.58
CA ASN A 156 -12.66 13.46 17.88
C ASN A 156 -14.04 13.25 18.53
N GLU A 157 -14.21 13.76 19.75
CA GLU A 157 -15.48 13.66 20.50
C GLU A 157 -16.69 14.31 19.79
N GLN A 158 -16.43 15.26 18.89
CA GLN A 158 -17.45 15.94 18.08
C GLN A 158 -17.75 15.19 16.76
N GLY A 159 -17.14 14.03 16.53
CA GLY A 159 -17.29 13.24 15.31
C GLY A 159 -16.49 13.77 14.11
N LYS A 160 -15.67 14.81 14.28
CA LYS A 160 -14.76 15.29 13.23
C LYS A 160 -13.64 14.28 13.04
N GLN A 161 -13.43 13.86 11.79
CA GLN A 161 -12.32 12.99 11.42
C GLN A 161 -10.98 13.68 11.68
N LEU A 162 -10.14 13.04 12.49
CA LEU A 162 -8.76 13.44 12.78
C LEU A 162 -7.79 12.83 11.77
N GLY A 163 -8.09 11.62 11.29
CA GLY A 163 -7.26 10.94 10.29
C GLY A 163 -7.64 9.46 10.15
N ILE A 164 -6.79 8.71 9.45
CA ILE A 164 -6.90 7.26 9.30
C ILE A 164 -5.63 6.64 9.88
N LEU A 165 -5.76 5.90 10.97
CA LEU A 165 -4.67 5.08 11.51
C LEU A 165 -4.51 3.86 10.59
N THR A 166 -3.30 3.61 10.13
CA THR A 166 -2.96 2.46 9.28
C THR A 166 -1.75 1.75 9.87
N ILE A 167 -1.84 0.43 9.99
CA ILE A 167 -0.75 -0.42 10.50
C ILE A 167 -0.42 -1.43 9.43
N LEU A 168 0.86 -1.42 9.01
CA LEU A 168 1.38 -2.34 8.00
C LEU A 168 1.88 -3.62 8.66
N LYS A 169 1.92 -4.72 7.89
CA LYS A 169 2.53 -5.97 8.33
C LYS A 169 3.99 -5.75 8.72
N GLY A 170 4.39 -6.33 9.86
CA GLY A 170 5.75 -6.20 10.40
C GLY A 170 6.02 -4.89 11.14
N VAL A 171 5.08 -3.94 11.15
CA VAL A 171 5.18 -2.72 11.97
C VAL A 171 4.55 -2.99 13.34
N GLU A 172 5.28 -2.66 14.40
CA GLU A 172 4.76 -2.76 15.75
C GLU A 172 3.59 -1.77 15.94
N PRO A 173 2.41 -2.22 16.41
CA PRO A 173 1.23 -1.35 16.48
C PRO A 173 1.43 -0.07 17.29
N ILE A 174 2.13 -0.12 18.42
CA ILE A 174 2.36 1.07 19.24
C ILE A 174 3.21 2.13 18.52
N ASP A 175 4.11 1.75 17.60
CA ASP A 175 4.86 2.72 16.79
C ASP A 175 3.96 3.42 15.77
N ALA A 176 3.12 2.64 15.08
CA ALA A 176 2.19 3.20 14.10
C ALA A 176 1.18 4.14 14.77
N ILE A 177 0.69 3.76 15.96
CA ILE A 177 -0.21 4.60 16.77
C ILE A 177 0.51 5.86 17.20
N ASP A 178 1.74 5.74 17.71
CA ASP A 178 2.50 6.89 18.18
C ASP A 178 2.81 7.86 17.03
N GLN A 179 3.30 7.36 15.90
CA GLN A 179 3.50 8.14 14.68
C GLN A 179 2.22 8.85 14.24
N PHE A 180 1.09 8.14 14.24
CA PHE A 180 -0.22 8.72 13.92
C PHE A 180 -0.58 9.85 14.89
N VAL A 181 -0.46 9.61 16.20
CA VAL A 181 -0.75 10.59 17.27
C VAL A 181 0.15 11.83 17.16
N GLN A 182 1.42 11.68 16.80
CA GLN A 182 2.31 12.83 16.57
C GLN A 182 1.95 13.60 15.29
N SER A 183 1.39 12.92 14.29
CA SER A 183 1.03 13.54 13.00
C SER A 183 -0.30 14.31 13.03
N ILE A 184 -1.20 13.95 13.94
CA ILE A 184 -2.49 14.64 14.08
C ILE A 184 -2.33 15.88 14.97
N GLY A 185 -2.96 16.98 14.57
CA GLY A 185 -2.91 18.27 15.28
C GLY A 185 -3.69 18.30 16.58
N ILE A 186 -3.44 17.35 17.49
CA ILE A 186 -3.99 17.33 18.85
C ILE A 186 -3.02 17.97 19.84
N GLU A 187 -3.59 18.59 20.87
CA GLU A 187 -2.84 19.23 21.95
C GLU A 187 -1.93 18.23 22.65
N ALA A 188 -0.76 18.69 23.08
CA ALA A 188 0.25 17.84 23.70
C ALA A 188 -0.27 17.12 24.97
N SER A 189 -1.18 17.75 25.72
CA SER A 189 -1.83 17.17 26.90
C SER A 189 -2.64 15.91 26.59
N ASP A 190 -3.20 15.83 25.37
CA ASP A 190 -4.18 14.81 25.02
C ASP A 190 -3.52 13.63 24.28
N ARG A 191 -2.30 13.81 23.77
CA ARG A 191 -1.55 12.78 23.01
C ARG A 191 -1.46 11.46 23.75
N ASN A 192 -1.11 11.49 25.04
CA ASN A 192 -0.97 10.29 25.84
C ASN A 192 -2.31 9.56 26.05
N ALA A 193 -3.39 10.32 26.27
CA ALA A 193 -4.73 9.75 26.43
C ALA A 193 -5.20 9.11 25.12
N THR A 194 -5.08 9.83 23.99
CA THR A 194 -5.44 9.31 22.66
C THR A 194 -4.61 8.09 22.29
N ARG A 195 -3.29 8.12 22.52
CA ARG A 195 -2.40 6.99 22.27
C ARG A 195 -2.82 5.76 23.07
N ASN A 196 -3.10 5.91 24.36
CA ASN A 196 -3.51 4.79 25.22
C ASN A 196 -4.87 4.21 24.80
N GLN A 197 -5.82 5.06 24.40
CA GLN A 197 -7.12 4.62 23.88
C GLN A 197 -6.95 3.82 22.58
N LEU A 198 -6.17 4.35 21.63
CA LEU A 198 -5.88 3.65 20.37
C LEU A 198 -5.10 2.35 20.63
N PHE A 199 -4.14 2.34 21.54
CA PHE A 199 -3.39 1.13 21.92
C PHE A 199 -4.34 0.04 22.41
N ASN A 200 -5.20 0.35 23.37
CA ASN A 200 -6.16 -0.63 23.90
C ASN A 200 -7.12 -1.15 22.80
N LEU A 201 -7.58 -0.26 21.93
CA LEU A 201 -8.46 -0.64 20.82
C LEU A 201 -7.74 -1.55 19.83
N VAL A 202 -6.55 -1.17 19.37
CA VAL A 202 -5.78 -1.87 18.35
C VAL A 202 -5.30 -3.22 18.87
N CYS A 203 -4.70 -3.26 20.06
CA CYS A 203 -4.16 -4.48 20.65
C CYS A 203 -5.23 -5.48 21.10
N SER A 204 -6.50 -5.08 21.10
CA SER A 204 -7.63 -6.03 21.22
C SER A 204 -7.97 -6.74 19.91
N SER A 205 -7.51 -6.18 18.77
CA SER A 205 -7.82 -6.67 17.41
C SER A 205 -6.64 -7.35 16.73
N ILE A 206 -5.41 -6.91 17.02
CA ILE A 206 -4.17 -7.47 16.46
C ILE A 206 -3.12 -7.64 17.57
N GLU A 207 -2.12 -8.48 17.31
CA GLU A 207 -1.02 -8.73 18.24
C GLU A 207 -0.13 -7.50 18.42
N CYS A 208 0.19 -7.18 19.68
CA CYS A 208 1.13 -6.14 20.06
C CYS A 208 2.23 -6.78 20.91
N ASN A 209 3.49 -6.59 20.51
CA ASN A 209 4.64 -7.15 21.21
C ASN A 209 5.13 -6.24 22.35
N ARG A 210 4.77 -4.95 22.31
CA ARG A 210 5.14 -3.98 23.35
C ARG A 210 4.10 -2.87 23.53
N SER A 211 4.21 -2.19 24.67
CA SER A 211 3.31 -1.11 25.09
C SER A 211 3.91 0.30 25.00
N LYS A 212 5.20 0.42 24.68
CA LYS A 212 5.92 1.69 24.55
C LYS A 212 6.44 1.84 23.14
N PRO A 213 6.36 3.02 22.51
CA PRO A 213 6.87 3.25 21.16
C PRO A 213 8.41 3.29 21.14
N LEU A 214 8.99 2.95 19.98
CA LEU A 214 10.40 3.08 19.69
C LEU A 214 10.68 4.55 19.36
N VAL A 215 11.54 5.19 20.14
CA VAL A 215 11.84 6.63 19.98
C VAL A 215 13.21 6.89 19.37
N TYR A 216 14.10 5.89 19.40
CA TYR A 216 15.41 5.97 18.78
C TYR A 216 15.86 4.60 18.29
N ARG A 217 16.42 4.56 17.08
CA ARG A 217 17.04 3.38 16.48
C ARG A 217 18.35 3.78 15.81
N LYS A 218 19.40 2.99 16.00
CA LYS A 218 20.66 3.17 15.28
C LYS A 218 21.30 1.82 14.95
N SER A 219 21.59 1.63 13.66
CA SER A 219 22.44 0.53 13.20
C SER A 219 23.85 0.70 13.73
N VAL A 220 24.38 -0.36 14.33
CA VAL A 220 25.73 -0.40 14.87
C VAL A 220 26.56 -1.31 13.98
N ASN A 221 27.66 -0.77 13.46
CA ASN A 221 28.60 -1.49 12.63
C ASN A 221 29.92 -1.68 13.38
N ASP A 222 30.62 -2.78 13.11
CA ASP A 222 32.00 -3.00 13.57
C ASP A 222 33.01 -2.14 12.78
N GLU A 223 34.29 -2.29 13.12
CA GLU A 223 35.40 -1.60 12.45
C GLU A 223 35.51 -1.92 10.95
N ASN A 224 34.96 -3.06 10.52
CA ASN A 224 34.94 -3.49 9.12
C ASN A 224 33.69 -3.02 8.38
N GLY A 225 32.79 -2.31 9.04
CA GLY A 225 31.51 -1.88 8.48
C GLY A 225 30.43 -2.97 8.46
N GLN A 226 30.66 -4.12 9.10
CA GLN A 226 29.67 -5.18 9.25
C GLN A 226 28.64 -4.76 10.32
N ASN A 227 27.35 -4.80 9.99
CA ASN A 227 26.29 -4.56 10.97
C ASN A 227 26.30 -5.68 12.03
N ILE A 228 26.45 -5.29 13.29
CA ILE A 228 26.50 -6.19 14.45
C ILE A 228 25.23 -6.12 15.31
N GLY A 229 24.30 -5.25 14.96
CA GLY A 229 23.02 -5.12 15.66
C GLY A 229 22.39 -3.74 15.51
N GLU A 230 21.17 -3.63 16.00
CA GLU A 230 20.40 -2.40 16.07
C GLU A 230 20.23 -2.00 17.53
N LEU A 231 20.70 -0.81 17.88
CA LEU A 231 20.39 -0.21 19.18
C LEU A 231 19.01 0.42 19.11
N GLU A 232 18.10 -0.08 19.93
CA GLU A 232 16.72 0.38 20.02
C GLU A 232 16.43 0.90 21.43
N ILE A 233 15.88 2.11 21.53
CA ILE A 233 15.49 2.75 22.80
C ILE A 233 14.00 3.06 22.75
N LEU A 234 13.25 2.49 23.69
CA LEU A 234 11.82 2.72 23.84
C LEU A 234 11.56 3.96 24.69
N GLU A 235 10.35 4.52 24.56
CA GLU A 235 9.98 5.73 25.31
C GLU A 235 10.11 5.53 26.84
N GLY A 236 10.81 6.45 27.47
CA GLY A 236 11.07 6.46 28.91
C GLY A 236 12.18 5.50 29.37
N GLU A 237 12.86 4.79 28.46
CA GLU A 237 14.12 4.09 28.78
C GLU A 237 15.28 5.08 28.84
N GLU A 238 16.22 4.84 29.76
CA GLU A 238 17.46 5.59 29.87
C GLU A 238 18.45 5.12 28.79
N VAL A 239 19.09 6.06 28.09
CA VAL A 239 20.04 5.76 27.01
C VAL A 239 21.22 4.90 27.47
N LEU A 240 21.90 5.28 28.55
CA LEU A 240 23.02 4.55 29.13
C LEU A 240 22.63 3.13 29.54
N ASP A 241 21.50 2.95 30.22
CA ASP A 241 21.00 1.62 30.59
C ASP A 241 20.83 0.73 29.35
N ARG A 242 20.24 1.31 28.30
CA ARG A 242 19.96 0.58 27.07
C ARG A 242 21.21 0.29 26.26
N VAL A 243 22.15 1.23 26.19
CA VAL A 243 23.47 1.06 25.56
C VAL A 243 24.29 0.01 26.30
N ASP A 244 24.32 0.05 27.62
CA ASP A 244 25.04 -0.92 28.45
C ASP A 244 24.49 -2.33 28.21
N THR A 245 23.17 -2.48 28.23
CA THR A 245 22.49 -3.74 27.92
C THR A 245 22.84 -4.24 26.52
N PHE A 246 22.82 -3.36 25.52
CA PHE A 246 23.17 -3.69 24.14
C PHE A 246 24.64 -4.12 24.00
N LEU A 247 25.58 -3.39 24.61
CA LEU A 247 26.99 -3.77 24.58
C LEU A 247 27.23 -5.10 25.31
N GLY A 248 26.47 -5.39 26.36
CA GLY A 248 26.54 -6.67 27.07
C GLY A 248 26.10 -7.88 26.24
N THR A 249 25.29 -7.70 25.19
CA THR A 249 24.93 -8.79 24.27
C THR A 249 25.97 -9.00 23.16
N LEU A 250 26.89 -8.05 22.98
CA LEU A 250 27.92 -8.13 21.95
C LEU A 250 29.18 -8.81 22.50
N ASN A 251 29.66 -9.84 21.79
CA ASN A 251 30.95 -10.50 22.09
C ASN A 251 32.17 -9.74 21.53
N SER A 252 32.10 -8.41 21.47
CA SER A 252 33.10 -7.59 20.75
C SER A 252 33.82 -6.62 21.68
N ASN A 253 35.08 -6.34 21.36
CA ASN A 253 35.96 -5.50 22.16
C ASN A 253 35.77 -4.02 21.77
N PHE A 254 34.58 -3.48 22.05
CA PHE A 254 34.29 -2.07 21.80
C PHE A 254 34.96 -1.18 22.83
N ASP A 255 35.44 -0.01 22.38
CA ASP A 255 35.62 1.12 23.29
C ASP A 255 34.23 1.60 23.75
N LYS A 256 33.77 0.98 24.84
CA LYS A 256 32.49 1.23 25.49
C LYS A 256 32.30 2.71 25.79
N ALA A 257 33.33 3.40 26.26
CA ALA A 257 33.26 4.81 26.63
C ALA A 257 33.08 5.69 25.38
N ALA A 258 33.84 5.42 24.31
CA ALA A 258 33.68 6.13 23.05
C ALA A 258 32.29 5.91 22.44
N PHE A 259 31.81 4.66 22.44
CA PHE A 259 30.48 4.32 21.92
C PHE A 259 29.36 4.99 22.71
N MET A 260 29.41 4.92 24.06
CA MET A 260 28.42 5.57 24.93
C MET A 260 28.34 7.08 24.69
N ARG A 261 29.50 7.77 24.59
CA ARG A 261 29.52 9.21 24.29
C ARG A 261 28.92 9.53 22.92
N LEU A 262 29.21 8.71 21.91
CA LEU A 262 28.65 8.87 20.56
C LEU A 262 27.13 8.70 20.57
N ILE A 263 26.61 7.66 21.24
CA ILE A 263 25.17 7.43 21.32
C ILE A 263 24.46 8.51 22.13
N LEU A 264 25.01 8.92 23.29
CA LEU A 264 24.44 10.02 24.07
C LEU A 264 24.36 11.31 23.25
N ALA A 265 25.45 11.69 22.56
CA ALA A 265 25.46 12.90 21.76
C ALA A 265 24.42 12.90 20.63
N ASP A 266 24.08 11.73 20.10
CA ASP A 266 23.11 11.56 19.02
C ASP A 266 21.68 11.40 19.55
N ALA A 267 21.44 10.40 20.39
CA ALA A 267 20.12 10.04 20.91
C ALA A 267 19.50 11.15 21.78
N CYS A 268 20.31 11.87 22.56
CA CYS A 268 19.81 12.92 23.45
C CYS A 268 19.40 14.20 22.72
N THR A 269 19.56 14.27 21.39
CA THR A 269 18.94 15.32 20.58
C THR A 269 17.43 15.13 20.43
N ASN A 270 16.93 13.93 20.69
CA ASN A 270 15.51 13.63 20.69
C ASN A 270 14.92 13.84 22.08
N GLU A 271 14.03 14.82 22.22
CA GLU A 271 13.39 15.20 23.49
C GLU A 271 12.56 14.07 24.15
N ARG A 272 12.22 13.03 23.39
CA ARG A 272 11.46 11.88 23.88
C ARG A 272 12.35 10.77 24.46
N VAL A 273 13.66 10.88 24.26
CA VAL A 273 14.65 9.98 24.82
C VAL A 273 15.03 10.49 26.21
N LYS A 274 15.10 9.59 27.20
CA LYS A 274 15.49 9.96 28.56
C LYS A 274 17.02 9.94 28.69
N CYS A 275 17.61 11.12 28.85
CA CYS A 275 19.04 11.29 29.11
C CYS A 275 19.23 12.03 30.43
N THR A 276 19.06 11.30 31.53
CA THR A 276 19.17 11.89 32.88
C THR A 276 20.53 11.69 33.49
N GLU A 277 21.30 10.72 32.98
CA GLU A 277 22.61 10.39 33.50
C GLU A 277 23.72 11.03 32.66
N SER A 278 24.71 11.60 33.35
CA SER A 278 25.95 12.03 32.70
C SER A 278 26.97 10.90 32.76
N TYR A 279 27.60 10.61 31.63
CA TYR A 279 28.74 9.69 31.58
C TYR A 279 30.00 10.41 32.10
N GLU A 280 30.37 10.17 33.35
CA GLU A 280 31.62 10.64 33.98
C GLU A 280 32.81 9.71 33.68
#